data_AF-A0A6M4NZH9-F1
#
_entry.id   AF-A0A6M4NZH9-F1
#
_cell.length_a   1.000
_cell.length_b   1.000
_cell.length_c   1.000
_cell.angle_alpha   90.00
_cell.angle_beta   90.00
_cell.angle_gamma   90.00
#
_symmetry.space_group_name_H-M   'P 1'
#
loop_
_entity.id
_entity.type
_entity.pdbx_description
1 polymer ?
#
loop_
_entity_poly.entity_id
_entity_poly.type
_entity_poly.pdbx_seq_one_letter_code
_entity_poly.pdbx_strand_id
1 'polypeptide(L)'
;MSVFHNWLLEIACENYFVYIKRLSANDTGATGGHQVGLYIPSGIVEKLFPSINHTRELNPSVFLTAHVSSHDCPDSEARAIYYNSRHFGKTRNEKRITRWGRGSPLQNPENTGALTLLAFKLDEQGGDCKEVNIWVCASTDEEDVIETAIGEVIPGALISGPAGQILGGLSLQQAPVNHKYILPEDWHLRFPSGSEIIQYAASHYVKNGTVAKLAMRQPFVLFKGLTFQKLCLPGAFRPGDHHNKMLRPGLCVVHASPQYL
;
A
#
# COMPACT_ATOMS: atom_id res chain seq x y z
N MET A 1 -8.72 -23.53 4.72
CA MET A 1 -8.12 -22.20 4.47
C MET A 1 -9.24 -21.18 4.56
N SER A 2 -8.99 -20.00 5.15
CA SER A 2 -10.01 -18.96 5.30
C SER A 2 -10.42 -18.41 3.92
N VAL A 3 -11.64 -17.87 3.82
CA VAL A 3 -12.14 -17.24 2.59
C VAL A 3 -11.19 -16.16 2.11
N PHE A 4 -10.67 -15.34 3.04
CA PHE A 4 -9.69 -14.31 2.74
C PHE A 4 -8.40 -14.85 2.12
N HIS A 5 -7.86 -15.95 2.67
CA HIS A 5 -6.63 -16.54 2.15
C HIS A 5 -6.80 -17.03 0.70
N ASN A 6 -7.93 -17.67 0.39
CA ASN A 6 -8.22 -18.11 -0.96
C ASN A 6 -8.38 -16.92 -1.93
N TRP A 7 -9.06 -15.86 -1.48
CA TRP A 7 -9.20 -14.62 -2.24
C TRP A 7 -7.84 -13.98 -2.55
N LEU A 8 -6.92 -13.92 -1.58
CA LEU A 8 -5.57 -13.42 -1.82
C LEU A 8 -4.82 -14.22 -2.89
N LEU A 9 -4.95 -15.55 -2.88
CA LEU A 9 -4.32 -16.42 -3.89
C LEU A 9 -4.92 -16.20 -5.28
N GLU A 10 -6.24 -16.03 -5.39
CA GLU A 10 -6.94 -15.71 -6.63
C GLU A 10 -6.43 -14.38 -7.22
N ILE A 11 -6.46 -13.32 -6.40
CA ILE A 11 -6.00 -11.99 -6.81
C ILE A 11 -4.52 -12.00 -7.20
N ALA A 12 -3.67 -12.76 -6.50
CA ALA A 12 -2.23 -12.83 -6.79
C ALA A 12 -1.90 -13.50 -8.12
N CYS A 13 -2.71 -14.44 -8.58
CA CYS A 13 -2.49 -15.22 -9.80
C CYS A 13 -3.09 -14.57 -11.06
N GLU A 14 -4.05 -13.67 -10.89
CA GLU A 14 -4.72 -12.98 -11.98
C GLU A 14 -4.12 -11.60 -12.30
N ASN A 15 -4.58 -10.99 -13.41
CA ASN A 15 -4.09 -9.70 -13.88
C ASN A 15 -4.71 -8.51 -13.12
N TYR A 16 -4.48 -8.47 -11.81
CA TYR A 16 -4.93 -7.39 -10.94
C TYR A 16 -3.82 -6.39 -10.63
N PHE A 17 -4.25 -5.14 -10.46
CA PHE A 17 -3.46 -4.11 -9.79
C PHE A 17 -4.06 -3.84 -8.42
N VAL A 18 -3.27 -4.05 -7.37
CA VAL A 18 -3.74 -3.95 -5.99
C VAL A 18 -3.38 -2.59 -5.42
N TYR A 19 -4.30 -2.02 -4.64
CA TYR A 19 -4.10 -0.87 -3.80
C TYR A 19 -4.52 -1.20 -2.37
N ILE A 20 -3.58 -1.06 -1.44
CA ILE A 20 -3.75 -1.39 -0.02
C ILE A 20 -3.56 -0.14 0.82
N LYS A 21 -4.50 0.09 1.73
CA LYS A 21 -4.44 1.16 2.73
C LYS A 21 -5.25 0.82 3.96
N ARG A 22 -4.99 1.51 5.06
CA ARG A 22 -5.93 1.63 6.19
C ARG A 22 -6.97 2.72 5.85
N LEU A 23 -8.25 2.46 6.09
CA LEU A 23 -9.31 3.44 5.84
C LEU A 23 -9.17 4.65 6.77
N SER A 24 -9.19 5.86 6.22
CA SER A 24 -9.23 7.08 7.02
C SER A 24 -10.66 7.47 7.36
N ALA A 25 -10.83 8.31 8.39
CA ALA A 25 -12.14 8.85 8.78
C ALA A 25 -12.85 9.60 7.62
N ASN A 26 -12.10 10.14 6.67
CA ASN A 26 -12.67 10.77 5.47
C ASN A 26 -13.12 9.75 4.42
N ASP A 27 -12.46 8.59 4.33
CA ASP A 27 -12.85 7.55 3.37
C ASP A 27 -14.20 6.95 3.78
N THR A 28 -14.39 6.65 5.07
CA THR A 28 -15.61 6.06 5.65
C THR A 28 -16.75 7.06 5.86
N GLY A 29 -16.47 8.36 5.79
CA GLY A 29 -17.42 9.42 6.09
C GLY A 29 -17.63 9.69 7.59
N ALA A 30 -16.82 9.09 8.47
CA ALA A 30 -16.86 9.33 9.91
C ALA A 30 -16.63 10.80 10.30
N THR A 31 -16.01 11.62 9.43
CA THR A 31 -15.86 13.06 9.66
C THR A 31 -17.15 13.86 9.48
N GLY A 32 -18.24 13.26 8.99
CA GLY A 32 -19.50 13.96 8.69
C GLY A 32 -19.42 14.94 7.52
N GLY A 33 -18.30 14.99 6.81
CA GLY A 33 -18.09 15.84 5.66
C GLY A 33 -18.83 15.33 4.42
N HIS A 34 -19.26 16.25 3.56
CA HIS A 34 -19.97 15.92 2.31
C HIS A 34 -19.10 15.19 1.27
N GLN A 35 -17.77 15.18 1.45
CA GLN A 35 -16.82 14.53 0.56
C GLN A 35 -16.53 13.10 1.01
N VAL A 36 -17.52 12.22 0.89
CA VAL A 36 -17.37 10.79 1.11
C VAL A 36 -16.78 10.14 -0.16
N GLY A 37 -15.67 9.43 -0.02
CA GLY A 37 -14.99 8.80 -1.15
C GLY A 37 -13.53 8.48 -0.87
N LEU A 38 -13.11 7.32 -1.37
CA LEU A 38 -11.79 6.77 -1.10
C LEU A 38 -10.72 7.53 -1.90
N TYR A 39 -9.73 8.08 -1.20
CA TYR A 39 -8.60 8.75 -1.86
C TYR A 39 -7.71 7.78 -2.63
N ILE A 40 -7.36 8.13 -3.87
CA ILE A 40 -6.46 7.35 -4.72
C ILE A 40 -5.29 8.23 -5.21
N PRO A 41 -4.04 7.79 -5.05
CA PRO A 41 -2.86 8.43 -5.63
C PRO A 41 -2.98 8.70 -7.13
N SER A 42 -2.44 9.84 -7.59
CA SER A 42 -2.50 10.21 -9.02
C SER A 42 -1.84 9.17 -9.93
N GLY A 43 -0.71 8.58 -9.53
CA GLY A 43 -0.02 7.56 -10.32
C GLY A 43 -0.81 6.26 -10.49
N ILE A 44 -1.72 5.93 -9.57
CA ILE A 44 -2.63 4.79 -9.72
C ILE A 44 -3.72 5.12 -10.75
N VAL A 45 -4.29 6.33 -10.68
CA VAL A 45 -5.35 6.75 -11.62
C VAL A 45 -4.84 6.88 -13.05
N GLU A 46 -3.61 7.36 -13.23
CA GLU A 46 -2.94 7.38 -14.54
C GLU A 46 -2.92 6.01 -15.22
N LYS A 47 -2.74 4.95 -14.42
CA LYS A 47 -2.71 3.57 -14.90
C LYS A 47 -4.09 2.95 -15.06
N LEU A 48 -5.00 3.22 -14.13
CA LEU A 48 -6.30 2.54 -14.05
C LEU A 48 -7.42 3.26 -14.79
N PHE A 49 -7.37 4.58 -14.90
CA PHE A 49 -8.42 5.40 -15.51
C PHE A 49 -7.78 6.48 -16.40
N PRO A 50 -7.05 6.10 -17.46
CA PRO A 50 -6.38 7.06 -18.33
C PRO A 50 -7.37 8.07 -18.95
N SER A 51 -8.63 7.70 -19.17
CA SER A 51 -9.61 8.58 -19.81
C SER A 51 -9.94 9.82 -18.97
N ILE A 52 -9.85 9.74 -17.64
CA ILE A 52 -10.19 10.87 -16.75
C ILE A 52 -8.97 11.71 -16.39
N ASN A 53 -7.76 11.28 -16.76
CA ASN A 53 -6.53 11.97 -16.39
C ASN A 53 -6.23 13.16 -17.32
N HIS A 54 -7.13 14.14 -17.35
CA HIS A 54 -6.97 15.36 -18.12
C HIS A 54 -7.64 16.57 -17.46
N THR A 55 -7.39 17.74 -18.05
CA THR A 55 -7.91 19.04 -17.60
C THR A 55 -8.74 19.75 -18.69
N ARG A 56 -9.19 19.02 -19.71
CA ARG A 56 -10.04 19.55 -20.80
C ARG A 56 -11.43 19.96 -20.34
N GLU A 57 -11.94 19.32 -19.29
CA GLU A 57 -13.24 19.61 -18.70
C GLU A 57 -13.17 19.54 -17.17
N LEU A 58 -14.18 20.11 -16.52
CA LEU A 58 -14.27 20.14 -15.06
C LEU A 58 -14.79 18.79 -14.53
N ASN A 59 -14.01 18.18 -13.63
CA ASN A 59 -14.33 16.94 -12.93
C ASN A 59 -14.65 15.73 -13.84
N PRO A 60 -13.75 15.34 -14.77
CA PRO A 60 -13.96 14.16 -15.61
C PRO A 60 -14.06 12.90 -14.74
N SER A 61 -14.87 11.94 -15.19
CA SER A 61 -15.18 10.74 -14.42
C SER A 61 -15.58 9.56 -15.29
N VAL A 62 -15.37 8.36 -14.78
CA VAL A 62 -15.79 7.09 -15.39
C VAL A 62 -16.41 6.19 -14.32
N PHE A 63 -17.28 5.28 -14.75
CA PHE A 63 -17.92 4.29 -13.89
C PHE A 63 -17.15 2.96 -13.91
N LEU A 64 -17.20 2.24 -12.80
CA LEU A 64 -16.68 0.90 -12.67
C LEU A 64 -17.57 0.09 -11.73
N THR A 65 -17.67 -1.22 -11.98
CA THR A 65 -18.35 -2.16 -11.09
C THR A 65 -17.48 -2.38 -9.85
N ALA A 66 -18.05 -2.15 -8.68
CA ALA A 66 -17.43 -2.45 -7.39
C ALA A 66 -18.08 -3.69 -6.80
N HIS A 67 -17.30 -4.76 -6.74
CA HIS A 67 -17.66 -6.01 -6.06
C HIS A 67 -16.94 -6.07 -4.72
N VAL A 68 -17.65 -6.44 -3.65
CA VAL A 68 -17.09 -6.55 -2.31
C VAL A 68 -17.10 -8.01 -1.90
N SER A 69 -15.92 -8.61 -1.78
CA SER A 69 -15.77 -10.03 -1.44
C SER A 69 -15.73 -10.28 0.08
N SER A 70 -15.41 -9.25 0.86
CA SER A 70 -15.30 -9.33 2.32
C SER A 70 -16.64 -9.31 3.08
N HIS A 71 -17.70 -8.78 2.46
CA HIS A 71 -19.00 -8.56 3.09
C HIS A 71 -20.09 -8.95 2.10
N ASP A 72 -21.19 -9.50 2.60
CA ASP A 72 -22.36 -9.78 1.77
C ASP A 72 -23.06 -8.45 1.44
N CYS A 73 -22.70 -7.86 0.30
CA CYS A 73 -23.36 -6.69 -0.23
C CYS A 73 -23.44 -6.75 -1.76
N PRO A 74 -24.50 -6.18 -2.36
CA PRO A 74 -24.67 -6.22 -3.79
C PRO A 74 -23.60 -5.38 -4.49
N ASP A 75 -23.25 -5.80 -5.71
CA ASP A 75 -22.42 -5.01 -6.61
C ASP A 75 -23.03 -3.62 -6.81
N SER A 76 -22.15 -2.63 -6.93
CA SER A 76 -22.54 -1.23 -7.15
C SER A 76 -21.75 -0.61 -8.29
N GLU A 77 -22.33 0.42 -8.89
CA GLU A 77 -21.65 1.22 -9.89
C GLU A 77 -20.91 2.38 -9.21
N ALA A 78 -19.63 2.14 -8.89
CA ALA A 78 -18.75 3.13 -8.33
C ALA A 78 -18.30 4.13 -9.41
N ARG A 79 -17.84 5.31 -8.99
CA ARG A 79 -17.41 6.38 -9.89
C ARG A 79 -16.02 6.87 -9.54
N ALA A 80 -15.07 6.63 -10.45
CA ALA A 80 -13.76 7.27 -10.44
C ALA A 80 -13.88 8.69 -10.97
N ILE A 81 -13.41 9.67 -10.20
CA ILE A 81 -13.51 11.10 -10.53
C ILE A 81 -12.19 11.82 -10.23
N TYR A 82 -11.79 12.70 -11.16
CA TYR A 82 -10.69 13.63 -10.95
C TYR A 82 -11.22 15.02 -10.60
N TYR A 83 -11.22 15.36 -9.31
CA TYR A 83 -11.53 16.71 -8.86
C TYR A 83 -10.40 17.67 -9.23
N ASN A 84 -10.52 18.29 -10.40
CA ASN A 84 -9.50 19.10 -11.06
C ASN A 84 -9.82 20.60 -11.06
N SER A 85 -10.70 21.04 -10.17
CA SER A 85 -11.22 22.42 -10.14
C SER A 85 -10.15 23.50 -9.94
N ARG A 86 -8.94 23.14 -9.49
CA ARG A 86 -7.76 24.02 -9.50
C ARG A 86 -7.42 24.58 -10.88
N HIS A 87 -7.67 23.81 -11.94
CA HIS A 87 -7.48 24.24 -13.33
C HIS A 87 -8.61 25.15 -13.84
N PHE A 88 -9.67 25.32 -13.04
CA PHE A 88 -10.88 26.07 -13.35
C PHE A 88 -11.17 27.14 -12.27
N GLY A 89 -10.13 27.72 -11.68
CA GLY A 89 -10.25 28.85 -10.74
C GLY A 89 -10.66 28.50 -9.30
N LYS A 90 -10.62 27.23 -8.91
CA LYS A 90 -10.86 26.77 -7.52
C LYS A 90 -9.59 26.11 -6.94
N THR A 91 -9.72 25.22 -5.95
CA THR A 91 -8.57 24.70 -5.18
C THR A 91 -8.32 23.21 -5.29
N ARG A 92 -9.27 22.39 -5.80
CA ARG A 92 -9.15 20.92 -5.75
C ARG A 92 -8.29 20.37 -6.87
N ASN A 93 -7.42 19.43 -6.51
CA ASN A 93 -6.57 18.68 -7.43
C ASN A 93 -6.31 17.28 -6.85
N GLU A 94 -7.35 16.45 -6.80
CA GLU A 94 -7.30 15.12 -6.18
C GLU A 94 -8.18 14.13 -6.95
N LYS A 95 -7.86 12.84 -6.84
CA LYS A 95 -8.64 11.77 -7.47
C LYS A 95 -9.26 10.88 -6.42
N ARG A 96 -10.49 10.45 -6.66
CA ARG A 96 -11.27 9.62 -5.73
C ARG A 96 -12.10 8.60 -6.47
N ILE A 97 -12.40 7.50 -5.81
CA ILE A 97 -13.55 6.66 -6.16
C ILE A 97 -14.65 6.89 -5.13
N THR A 98 -15.85 7.13 -5.64
CA THR A 98 -17.05 7.48 -4.89
C THR A 98 -18.19 6.55 -5.29
N ARG A 99 -19.36 6.70 -4.67
CA ARG A 99 -20.59 5.93 -5.00
C ARG A 99 -20.42 4.41 -4.82
N TRP A 100 -19.81 3.98 -3.71
CA TRP A 100 -19.64 2.56 -3.37
C TRP A 100 -20.94 1.81 -3.07
N GLY A 101 -22.09 2.47 -3.16
CA GLY A 101 -23.38 1.89 -2.79
C GLY A 101 -23.72 2.08 -1.30
N ARG A 102 -25.02 2.22 -1.03
CA ARG A 102 -25.53 2.33 0.35
C ARG A 102 -25.28 1.00 1.06
N GLY A 103 -24.69 1.05 2.25
CA GLY A 103 -24.35 -0.15 3.04
C GLY A 103 -23.01 -0.78 2.69
N SER A 104 -22.24 -0.20 1.76
CA SER A 104 -20.88 -0.66 1.50
C SER A 104 -20.00 -0.53 2.74
N PRO A 105 -19.14 -1.53 3.04
CA PRO A 105 -18.20 -1.43 4.15
C PRO A 105 -17.20 -0.27 3.98
N LEU A 106 -16.98 0.22 2.76
CA LEU A 106 -16.15 1.41 2.50
C LEU A 106 -16.80 2.72 2.94
N GLN A 107 -18.11 2.73 3.20
CA GLN A 107 -18.86 3.89 3.69
C GLN A 107 -19.43 3.65 5.11
N ASN A 108 -18.87 2.69 5.85
CA ASN A 108 -19.23 2.44 7.23
C ASN A 108 -18.23 3.15 8.18
N PRO A 109 -18.65 4.13 8.99
CA PRO A 109 -17.79 4.80 9.98
C PRO A 109 -17.07 3.85 10.94
N GLU A 110 -17.68 2.71 11.29
CA GLU A 110 -17.09 1.70 12.19
C GLU A 110 -15.86 1.01 11.58
N ASN A 111 -15.70 1.04 10.26
CA ASN A 111 -14.54 0.47 9.57
C ASN A 111 -13.36 1.46 9.49
N THR A 112 -13.42 2.59 10.21
CA THR A 112 -12.31 3.56 10.23
C THR A 112 -11.08 2.91 10.84
N GLY A 113 -9.96 2.91 10.10
CA GLY A 113 -8.72 2.25 10.50
C GLY A 113 -8.58 0.80 10.02
N ALA A 114 -9.65 0.20 9.48
CA ALA A 114 -9.59 -1.16 8.94
C ALA A 114 -8.62 -1.24 7.76
N LEU A 115 -7.83 -2.32 7.70
CA LEU A 115 -7.02 -2.62 6.54
C LEU A 115 -7.93 -2.97 5.35
N THR A 116 -7.66 -2.39 4.18
CA THR A 116 -8.49 -2.54 3.00
C THR A 116 -7.64 -2.73 1.76
N LEU A 117 -8.06 -3.69 0.94
CA LEU A 117 -7.49 -4.02 -0.35
C LEU A 117 -8.51 -3.72 -1.45
N LEU A 118 -8.06 -3.05 -2.49
CA LEU A 118 -8.78 -2.86 -3.74
C LEU A 118 -7.97 -3.50 -4.86
N ALA A 119 -8.49 -4.58 -5.43
CA ALA A 119 -7.92 -5.30 -6.56
C ALA A 119 -8.63 -4.86 -7.84
N PHE A 120 -7.98 -3.99 -8.61
CA PHE A 120 -8.49 -3.46 -9.86
C PHE A 120 -8.14 -4.40 -11.00
N LYS A 121 -9.15 -4.87 -11.73
CA LYS A 121 -8.94 -5.72 -12.90
C LYS A 121 -8.35 -4.88 -14.04
N LEU A 122 -7.15 -5.22 -14.48
CA LEU A 122 -6.50 -4.47 -15.56
C LEU A 122 -7.17 -4.79 -16.90
N ASP A 123 -7.41 -3.75 -17.69
CA ASP A 123 -7.91 -3.88 -19.05
C ASP A 123 -6.74 -4.26 -19.98
N GLU A 124 -6.85 -5.40 -20.66
CA GLU A 124 -5.79 -5.92 -21.55
C GLU A 124 -5.54 -5.01 -22.76
N GLN A 125 -6.51 -4.17 -23.12
CA GLN A 125 -6.40 -3.20 -24.22
C GLN A 125 -5.88 -1.83 -23.75
N GLY A 126 -5.54 -1.67 -22.47
CA GLY A 126 -5.00 -0.43 -21.91
C GLY A 126 -6.06 0.68 -21.72
N GLY A 127 -7.35 0.33 -21.74
CA GLY A 127 -8.45 1.22 -21.44
C GLY A 127 -8.66 1.45 -19.94
N ASP A 128 -9.77 2.08 -19.60
CA ASP A 128 -10.17 2.26 -18.20
C ASP A 128 -10.53 0.92 -17.55
N CYS A 129 -10.13 0.76 -16.29
CA CYS A 129 -10.56 -0.32 -15.43
C CYS A 129 -12.07 -0.29 -15.25
N LYS A 130 -12.72 -1.43 -15.48
CA LYS A 130 -14.19 -1.58 -15.42
C LYS A 130 -14.67 -2.29 -14.16
N GLU A 131 -13.78 -2.92 -13.41
CA GLU A 131 -14.12 -3.78 -12.27
C GLU A 131 -13.08 -3.68 -11.16
N VAL A 132 -13.55 -3.55 -9.92
CA VAL A 132 -12.71 -3.61 -8.71
C VAL A 132 -13.29 -4.60 -7.71
N ASN A 133 -12.45 -5.54 -7.28
CA ASN A 133 -12.72 -6.49 -6.20
C ASN A 133 -12.18 -5.94 -4.88
N ILE A 134 -13.03 -5.87 -3.86
CA ILE A 134 -12.74 -5.14 -2.62
C ILE A 134 -12.77 -6.09 -1.42
N TRP A 135 -11.72 -6.02 -0.60
CA TRP A 135 -11.69 -6.63 0.71
C TRP A 135 -11.47 -5.57 1.80
N VAL A 136 -12.42 -5.41 2.70
CA VAL A 136 -12.27 -4.63 3.93
C VAL A 136 -12.11 -5.65 5.06
N CYS A 137 -10.95 -5.68 5.72
CA CYS A 137 -10.71 -6.60 6.82
C CYS A 137 -11.70 -6.30 7.96
N ALA A 138 -12.43 -7.32 8.41
CA ALA A 138 -13.44 -7.21 9.45
C ALA A 138 -12.91 -7.59 10.85
N SER A 139 -11.71 -8.17 10.91
CA SER A 139 -11.06 -8.60 12.16
C SER A 139 -9.54 -8.50 12.07
N THR A 140 -8.88 -8.42 13.24
CA THR A 140 -7.41 -8.44 13.33
C THR A 140 -6.81 -9.73 12.77
N ASP A 141 -7.52 -10.86 12.86
CA ASP A 141 -7.05 -12.13 12.30
C ASP A 141 -6.90 -12.07 10.77
N GLU A 142 -7.80 -11.35 10.08
CA GLU A 142 -7.64 -11.10 8.64
C GLU A 142 -6.49 -10.15 8.36
N GLU A 143 -6.32 -9.09 9.17
CA GLU A 143 -5.18 -8.18 9.03
C GLU A 143 -3.85 -8.92 9.20
N ASP A 144 -3.75 -9.79 10.21
CA ASP A 144 -2.56 -10.61 10.49
C ASP A 144 -2.20 -11.51 9.31
N VAL A 145 -3.19 -12.08 8.61
CA VAL A 145 -2.95 -12.94 7.44
C VAL A 145 -2.19 -12.20 6.35
N ILE A 146 -2.57 -10.96 6.05
CA ILE A 146 -1.92 -10.19 4.99
C ILE A 146 -0.66 -9.48 5.49
N GLU A 147 -0.66 -8.91 6.69
CA GLU A 147 0.50 -8.20 7.24
C GLU A 147 1.67 -9.16 7.51
N THR A 148 1.41 -10.44 7.76
CA THR A 148 2.45 -11.49 7.80
C THR A 148 3.16 -11.64 6.46
N ALA A 149 2.47 -11.42 5.33
CA ALA A 149 3.04 -11.55 3.99
C ALA A 149 3.72 -10.26 3.50
N ILE A 150 3.09 -9.10 3.69
CA ILE A 150 3.53 -7.84 3.09
C ILE A 150 4.20 -6.87 4.07
N GLY A 151 4.20 -7.20 5.36
CA GLY A 151 4.56 -6.33 6.47
C GLY A 151 3.40 -5.45 6.96
N GLU A 152 3.56 -4.90 8.16
CA GLU A 152 2.55 -4.03 8.80
C GLU A 152 2.20 -2.81 7.93
N VAL A 153 0.89 -2.55 7.77
CA VAL A 153 0.38 -1.42 6.99
C VAL A 153 -0.01 -0.29 7.94
N ILE A 154 0.89 0.66 8.07
CA ILE A 154 0.72 1.82 8.95
C ILE A 154 -0.35 2.77 8.39
N PRO A 155 -1.21 3.38 9.24
CA PRO A 155 -2.15 4.41 8.81
C PRO A 155 -1.51 5.53 7.98
N GLY A 156 -2.07 5.80 6.80
CA GLY A 156 -1.55 6.78 5.85
C GLY A 156 -0.49 6.24 4.89
N ALA A 157 0.01 5.01 5.08
CA ALA A 157 0.78 4.30 4.07
C ALA A 157 -0.13 3.90 2.90
N LEU A 158 0.39 4.03 1.68
CA LEU A 158 -0.31 3.71 0.45
C LEU A 158 0.58 2.73 -0.30
N ILE A 159 0.15 1.47 -0.38
CA ILE A 159 0.87 0.40 -1.07
C ILE A 159 0.11 0.09 -2.34
N SER A 160 0.78 0.07 -3.48
CA SER A 160 0.13 -0.26 -4.74
C SER A 160 1.09 -0.87 -5.74
N GLY A 161 0.61 -1.82 -6.54
CA GLY A 161 1.41 -2.49 -7.55
C GLY A 161 0.69 -3.67 -8.19
N PRO A 162 1.34 -4.39 -9.13
CA PRO A 162 0.83 -5.65 -9.65
C PRO A 162 0.60 -6.67 -8.52
N ALA A 163 -0.53 -7.38 -8.55
CA ALA A 163 -0.95 -8.27 -7.47
C ALA A 163 0.11 -9.31 -7.11
N GLY A 164 0.63 -10.05 -8.09
CA GLY A 164 1.67 -11.07 -7.87
C GLY A 164 2.97 -10.54 -7.26
N GLN A 165 3.28 -9.24 -7.42
CA GLN A 165 4.43 -8.63 -6.76
C GLN A 165 4.13 -8.21 -5.32
N ILE A 166 2.97 -7.61 -5.08
CA ILE A 166 2.59 -7.13 -3.75
C ILE A 166 2.26 -8.29 -2.82
N LEU A 167 1.49 -9.27 -3.30
CA LEU A 167 1.01 -10.41 -2.52
C LEU A 167 1.99 -11.60 -2.52
N GLY A 168 3.08 -11.52 -3.27
CA GLY A 168 4.10 -12.57 -3.39
C GLY A 168 5.01 -12.76 -2.17
N GLY A 169 4.70 -12.14 -1.03
CA GLY A 169 5.42 -12.34 0.25
C GLY A 169 6.78 -11.64 0.38
N LEU A 170 7.22 -10.90 -0.65
CA LEU A 170 8.41 -10.05 -0.59
C LEU A 170 7.93 -8.59 -0.54
N SER A 171 8.02 -7.96 0.63
CA SER A 171 7.61 -6.56 0.82
C SER A 171 8.42 -5.61 -0.08
N LEU A 172 7.90 -5.34 -1.28
CA LEU A 172 8.49 -4.43 -2.26
C LEU A 172 8.06 -2.99 -1.97
N GLN A 173 8.53 -2.43 -0.86
CA GLN A 173 8.31 -1.01 -0.60
C GLN A 173 9.35 -0.17 -1.36
N GLN A 174 8.94 0.31 -2.54
CA GLN A 174 9.72 1.21 -3.39
C GLN A 174 9.65 2.66 -2.90
N ALA A 175 10.18 2.94 -1.71
CA ALA A 175 10.49 4.33 -1.36
C ALA A 175 11.82 4.69 -2.04
N PRO A 176 11.92 5.84 -2.75
CA PRO A 176 13.19 6.26 -3.33
C PRO A 176 14.23 6.44 -2.22
N VAL A 177 15.40 5.82 -2.39
CA VAL A 177 16.52 5.94 -1.44
C VAL A 177 17.02 7.38 -1.47
N ASN A 178 16.93 8.06 -0.33
CA ASN A 178 17.43 9.42 -0.20
C ASN A 178 18.92 9.40 0.14
N HIS A 179 19.76 9.64 -0.87
CA HIS A 179 21.22 9.66 -0.74
C HIS A 179 21.77 10.92 -0.02
N LYS A 180 20.89 11.81 0.48
CA LYS A 180 21.31 13.03 1.20
C LYS A 180 21.72 12.77 2.65
N TYR A 181 21.45 11.58 3.19
CA TYR A 181 21.89 11.23 4.52
C TYR A 181 23.35 10.79 4.47
N ILE A 182 24.20 11.52 5.19
CA ILE A 182 25.56 11.05 5.49
C ILE A 182 25.37 9.96 6.54
N LEU A 183 25.88 8.76 6.29
CA LEU A 183 25.79 7.64 7.21
C LEU A 183 27.16 7.40 7.86
N PRO A 184 27.22 6.85 9.08
CA PRO A 184 28.48 6.39 9.66
C PRO A 184 29.17 5.35 8.76
N GLU A 185 30.48 5.50 8.51
CA GLU A 185 31.23 4.62 7.61
C GLU A 185 31.15 3.13 8.01
N ASP A 186 31.08 2.85 9.30
CA ASP A 186 30.96 1.49 9.82
C ASP A 186 29.63 0.82 9.42
N TRP A 187 28.58 1.59 9.09
CA TRP A 187 27.31 1.05 8.61
C TRP A 187 27.36 0.52 7.18
N HIS A 188 28.42 0.82 6.43
CA HIS A 188 28.69 0.17 5.14
C HIS A 188 29.21 -1.27 5.31
N LEU A 189 29.82 -1.57 6.46
CA LEU A 189 30.38 -2.88 6.78
C LEU A 189 29.48 -3.72 7.68
N ARG A 190 28.68 -3.07 8.54
CA ARG A 190 27.73 -3.73 9.47
C ARG A 190 26.34 -3.12 9.34
N PHE A 191 25.31 -3.93 9.55
CA PHE A 191 23.96 -3.39 9.66
C PHE A 191 23.72 -2.88 11.10
N PRO A 192 23.37 -1.60 11.29
CA PRO A 192 23.08 -1.07 12.62
C PRO A 192 21.78 -1.64 13.19
N SER A 193 21.70 -1.68 14.52
CA SER A 193 20.47 -2.02 15.24
C SER A 193 19.40 -0.94 15.08
N GLY A 194 18.13 -1.30 15.32
CA GLY A 194 17.03 -0.34 15.29
C GLY A 194 17.22 0.84 16.25
N SER A 195 17.78 0.60 17.44
CA SER A 195 18.09 1.65 18.42
C SER A 195 19.19 2.60 17.93
N GLU A 196 20.24 2.08 17.29
CA GLU A 196 21.30 2.91 16.70
C GLU A 196 20.76 3.80 15.58
N ILE A 197 19.88 3.27 14.72
CA ILE A 197 19.22 4.05 13.66
C ILE A 197 18.39 5.18 14.26
N ILE A 198 17.56 4.88 15.26
CA ILE A 198 16.68 5.86 15.91
C ILE A 198 17.50 6.95 16.60
N GLN A 199 18.53 6.58 17.37
CA GLN A 199 19.39 7.51 18.08
C GLN A 199 20.17 8.41 17.13
N TYR A 200 20.69 7.84 16.03
CA TYR A 200 21.39 8.58 15.00
C TYR A 200 20.47 9.62 14.33
N ALA A 201 19.27 9.20 13.94
CA ALA A 201 18.26 10.07 13.33
C ALA A 201 17.90 11.24 14.27
N ALA A 202 17.62 10.94 15.54
CA ALA A 202 17.26 11.91 16.56
C ALA A 202 18.38 12.94 16.83
N SER A 203 19.64 12.52 16.76
CA SER A 203 20.78 13.38 17.10
C SER A 203 21.25 14.24 15.92
N HIS A 204 21.11 13.78 14.68
CA HIS A 204 21.73 14.43 13.51
C HIS A 204 20.75 15.18 12.60
N TYR A 205 19.49 14.72 12.51
CA TYR A 205 18.54 15.22 11.51
C TYR A 205 17.31 15.91 12.10
N VAL A 206 17.20 15.93 13.44
CA VAL A 206 16.07 16.53 14.14
C VAL A 206 16.51 17.86 14.74
N LYS A 207 16.22 18.97 14.05
CA LYS A 207 16.56 20.31 14.55
C LYS A 207 15.41 21.11 15.16
N ASN A 208 14.14 20.65 15.10
CA ASN A 208 12.99 21.19 15.85
C ASN A 208 11.69 20.53 15.34
N GLY A 209 11.20 19.48 16.00
CA GLY A 209 9.93 18.84 15.65
C GLY A 209 9.27 18.19 16.86
N THR A 210 7.94 18.26 16.94
CA THR A 210 7.15 17.57 17.96
C THR A 210 7.35 16.06 17.88
N VAL A 211 7.34 15.37 19.02
CA VAL A 211 7.51 13.90 19.17
C VAL A 211 6.64 13.10 18.18
N ALA A 212 5.44 13.58 17.85
CA ALA A 212 4.57 12.96 16.85
C ALA A 212 5.12 12.99 15.41
N LYS A 213 5.80 14.08 14.99
CA LYS A 213 6.49 14.13 13.68
C LYS A 213 7.71 13.21 13.62
N LEU A 214 8.31 12.93 14.79
CA LEU A 214 9.50 12.09 14.94
C LEU A 214 9.19 10.60 14.81
N ALA A 215 8.11 10.13 15.43
CA ALA A 215 7.65 8.75 15.33
C ALA A 215 7.17 8.37 13.91
N MET A 216 6.55 9.31 13.17
CA MET A 216 5.80 8.99 11.95
C MET A 216 6.58 9.04 10.62
N ARG A 217 7.80 9.64 10.55
CA ARG A 217 8.45 9.88 9.24
C ARG A 217 9.93 9.54 9.09
N GLN A 218 10.75 9.58 10.14
CA GLN A 218 12.22 9.58 9.94
C GLN A 218 12.91 8.25 10.24
N PRO A 219 12.59 7.51 11.32
CA PRO A 219 13.18 6.20 11.57
C PRO A 219 12.84 5.18 10.47
N PHE A 220 11.60 5.19 9.98
CA PHE A 220 11.13 4.30 8.92
C PHE A 220 11.81 4.54 7.56
N VAL A 221 12.17 5.78 7.22
CA VAL A 221 12.82 6.10 5.94
C VAL A 221 14.30 5.70 5.97
N LEU A 222 14.98 5.92 7.10
CA LEU A 222 16.36 5.47 7.31
C LEU A 222 16.46 3.94 7.36
N PHE A 223 15.52 3.27 8.05
CA PHE A 223 15.45 1.81 8.09
C PHE A 223 15.27 1.22 6.69
N LYS A 224 14.29 1.70 5.90
CA LYS A 224 14.07 1.23 4.52
C LYS A 224 15.29 1.44 3.60
N GLY A 225 15.99 2.58 3.74
CA GLY A 225 17.19 2.86 2.96
C GLY A 225 18.31 1.86 3.23
N LEU A 226 18.52 1.49 4.49
CA LEU A 226 19.55 0.53 4.89
C LEU A 226 19.20 -0.91 4.48
N THR A 227 17.94 -1.34 4.62
CA THR A 227 17.53 -2.71 4.27
C THR A 227 17.63 -2.97 2.76
N PHE A 228 17.31 -1.99 1.92
CA PHE A 228 17.43 -2.10 0.47
C PHE A 228 18.90 -2.19 0.02
N GLN A 229 19.78 -1.42 0.68
CA GLN A 229 21.23 -1.46 0.40
C GLN A 229 21.84 -2.84 0.70
N LYS A 230 21.30 -3.59 1.67
CA LYS A 230 21.75 -4.95 2.00
C LYS A 230 21.24 -6.02 1.01
N LEU A 231 20.05 -5.85 0.44
CA LEU A 231 19.49 -6.75 -0.57
C LEU A 231 20.20 -6.65 -1.93
N CYS A 232 20.82 -5.51 -2.23
CA CYS A 232 21.58 -5.29 -3.47
C CYS A 232 23.07 -5.68 -3.37
N LEU A 233 23.54 -6.19 -2.23
CA LEU A 233 24.94 -6.63 -2.07
C LEU A 233 25.08 -8.13 -2.37
N PRO A 234 26.03 -8.55 -3.23
CA PRO A 234 26.27 -9.96 -3.51
C PRO A 234 26.86 -10.64 -2.27
N GLY A 235 26.05 -11.49 -1.60
CA GLY A 235 26.46 -12.27 -0.42
C GLY A 235 25.54 -12.18 0.81
N ALA A 236 24.35 -11.57 0.70
CA ALA A 236 23.46 -11.27 1.82
C ALA A 236 22.84 -12.48 2.57
N PHE A 237 23.10 -13.72 2.14
CA PHE A 237 22.74 -14.92 2.90
C PHE A 237 23.98 -15.78 3.12
N ARG A 238 24.57 -15.69 4.32
CA ARG A 238 25.39 -16.77 4.88
C ARG A 238 24.57 -17.49 5.96
N PRO A 239 24.34 -18.80 5.85
CA PRO A 239 23.59 -19.54 6.85
C PRO A 239 24.44 -19.64 8.14
N GLY A 240 24.07 -18.90 9.18
CA GLY A 240 24.77 -18.96 10.47
C GLY A 240 24.51 -17.81 11.45
N ASP A 241 23.96 -16.67 11.02
CA ASP A 241 23.75 -15.52 11.92
C ASP A 241 22.49 -15.68 12.78
N HIS A 242 22.61 -16.46 13.86
CA HIS A 242 21.57 -16.65 14.89
C HIS A 242 21.31 -15.41 15.77
N HIS A 243 21.83 -14.23 15.42
CA HIS A 243 21.57 -12.97 16.14
C HIS A 243 20.51 -12.08 15.47
N ASN A 244 19.95 -12.50 14.32
CA ASN A 244 18.82 -11.83 13.68
C ASN A 244 17.48 -12.41 14.18
N LYS A 245 17.13 -12.15 15.44
CA LYS A 245 15.83 -12.55 16.04
C LYS A 245 14.62 -11.73 15.57
N MET A 246 14.73 -10.99 14.47
CA MET A 246 13.59 -10.30 13.83
C MET A 246 13.00 -11.05 12.62
N LEU A 247 13.48 -12.25 12.32
CA LEU A 247 12.83 -13.17 11.37
C LEU A 247 12.49 -14.44 12.13
N ARG A 248 11.20 -14.68 12.39
CA ARG A 248 10.73 -15.85 13.14
C ARG A 248 10.90 -17.15 12.32
N PRO A 249 11.04 -18.31 13.00
CA PRO A 249 11.50 -19.57 12.42
C PRO A 249 10.38 -20.31 11.69
N GLY A 250 10.68 -20.85 10.51
CA GLY A 250 9.72 -21.61 9.70
C GLY A 250 10.09 -21.75 8.21
N LEU A 251 11.16 -21.07 7.76
CA LEU A 251 11.65 -21.18 6.39
C LEU A 251 12.32 -22.54 6.17
N CYS A 252 11.55 -23.54 5.76
CA CYS A 252 12.10 -24.75 5.16
C CYS A 252 12.57 -24.37 3.75
N VAL A 253 13.88 -24.31 3.54
CA VAL A 253 14.48 -24.04 2.22
C VAL A 253 14.25 -25.26 1.34
N VAL A 254 13.35 -25.15 0.36
CA VAL A 254 13.29 -26.09 -0.76
C VAL A 254 14.42 -25.75 -1.71
N HIS A 255 15.42 -26.64 -1.81
CA HIS A 255 16.49 -26.52 -2.79
C HIS A 255 15.93 -26.66 -4.21
N ALA A 256 16.01 -25.60 -5.01
CA ALA A 256 15.91 -25.72 -6.47
C ALA A 256 17.26 -26.26 -6.98
N SER A 257 17.24 -27.50 -7.46
CA SER A 257 18.39 -28.15 -8.10
C SER A 257 18.63 -27.52 -9.49
N PRO A 258 19.87 -27.17 -9.87
CA PRO A 258 20.15 -26.56 -11.16
C PRO A 258 20.32 -27.64 -12.23
N GLN A 259 19.28 -27.88 -13.02
CA GLN A 259 19.39 -28.59 -14.29
C GLN A 259 18.49 -27.91 -15.32
N TYR A 260 19.06 -27.02 -16.11
CA TYR A 260 19.32 -27.19 -17.55
C TYR A 260 19.61 -25.81 -18.16
N LEU A 261 20.78 -25.75 -18.82
CA LEU A 261 21.15 -24.78 -19.84
C LEU A 261 20.19 -24.87 -21.03
#